data_AF-A0A3C0JG04-F1
#
_entry.id   AF-A0A3C0JG04-F1
#
_cell.length_a   1.000
_cell.length_b   1.000
_cell.length_c   1.000
_cell.angle_alpha   90.00
_cell.angle_beta   90.00
_cell.angle_gamma   90.00
#
_symmetry.space_group_name_H-M   'P 1'
#
loop_
_entity.id
_entity.type
_entity.pdbx_description
1 polymer ?
#
loop_
_entity_poly.entity_id
_entity_poly.type
_entity_poly.pdbx_seq_one_letter_code
_entity_poly.pdbx_strand_id
1 'polypeptide(L)' 'NGWCRETIFNLKLPMKKRWDETRLCLDLFRERAGVPLTLRAKQLYHDREEITVLALGKAAPGR' A
#
# COMPACT_ATOMS: atom_id res chain seq x y z
N ASN A 1 6.95 -14.33 -0.76
CA ASN A 1 7.79 -14.64 0.42
C ASN A 1 7.07 -14.66 1.78
N GLY A 2 5.89 -14.03 1.93
CA GLY A 2 5.05 -14.23 3.12
C GLY A 2 5.71 -13.88 4.45
N TRP A 3 6.58 -12.88 4.45
CA TRP A 3 7.35 -12.44 5.62
C TRP A 3 6.49 -11.74 6.68
N CYS A 4 5.39 -11.13 6.25
CA CYS A 4 4.41 -10.50 7.14
C CYS A 4 2.99 -10.85 6.66
N ARG A 5 2.04 -10.83 7.60
CA ARG A 5 0.60 -10.95 7.31
C ARG A 5 -0.02 -9.58 7.00
N GLU A 6 0.51 -8.55 7.64
CA GLU A 6 0.07 -7.17 7.56
C GLU A 6 1.30 -6.27 7.53
N THR A 7 1.24 -5.17 6.79
CA THR A 7 2.32 -4.19 6.75
C THR A 7 1.75 -2.78 6.65
N ILE A 8 2.43 -1.85 7.31
CA ILE A 8 2.19 -0.43 7.23
C ILE A 8 3.46 0.25 6.75
N PHE A 9 3.34 1.12 5.75
CA PHE A 9 4.48 1.85 5.21
C PHE A 9 4.04 3.19 4.65
N ASN A 10 4.98 4.13 4.55
CA ASN A 10 4.74 5.41 3.89
C ASN A 10 5.08 5.35 2.40
N LEU A 11 4.25 5.97 1.58
CA LEU A 11 4.49 6.21 0.16
C LEU A 11 4.65 7.71 -0.06
N LYS A 12 5.81 8.15 -0.57
CA LYS A 12 6.08 9.56 -0.85
C LYS A 12 5.28 10.03 -2.06
N LEU A 13 4.75 11.24 -1.98
CA LEU A 13 3.94 11.84 -3.05
C LEU A 13 4.82 12.63 -4.02
N PRO A 14 4.54 12.58 -5.33
CA PRO A 14 5.21 13.43 -6.30
C PRO A 14 4.74 14.89 -6.18
N MET A 15 5.51 15.82 -6.75
CA MET A 15 5.15 17.23 -6.76
C MET A 15 3.90 17.54 -7.61
N LYS A 16 3.63 16.75 -8.65
CA LYS A 16 2.49 16.91 -9.57
C LYS A 16 1.73 15.60 -9.69
N LYS A 17 0.43 15.66 -10.04
CA LYS A 17 -0.43 14.47 -10.27
C LYS A 17 -0.42 13.45 -9.12
N ARG A 18 -0.44 13.93 -7.87
CA ARG A 18 -0.36 13.11 -6.65
C ARG A 18 -1.35 11.95 -6.63
N TRP A 19 -2.59 12.21 -7.01
CA TRP A 19 -3.65 11.20 -7.01
C TRP A 19 -3.41 10.10 -8.03
N ASP A 20 -3.12 10.47 -9.28
CA ASP A 20 -2.90 9.53 -10.38
C ASP A 20 -1.69 8.63 -10.10
N GLU A 21 -0.58 9.23 -9.65
CA GLU A 21 0.64 8.49 -9.34
C GLU A 21 0.45 7.55 -8.15
N THR A 22 -0.23 8.02 -7.09
CA THR A 22 -0.57 7.18 -5.93
C THR A 22 -1.37 5.96 -6.37
N ARG A 23 -2.40 6.16 -7.20
CA ARG A 23 -3.23 5.07 -7.70
C ARG A 23 -2.41 4.08 -8.51
N LEU A 24 -1.57 4.57 -9.41
CA LEU A 24 -0.66 3.74 -10.21
C LEU A 24 0.26 2.90 -9.32
N CYS A 25 0.91 3.50 -8.33
CA CYS A 25 1.79 2.79 -7.41
C CYS A 25 1.05 1.71 -6.62
N LEU A 26 -0.16 1.99 -6.12
CA LEU A 26 -0.97 1.02 -5.39
C LEU A 26 -1.44 -0.13 -6.28
N ASP A 27 -1.81 0.14 -7.54
CA ASP A 27 -2.16 -0.89 -8.52
C ASP A 27 -0.97 -1.79 -8.84
N LEU A 28 0.20 -1.20 -9.11
CA LEU A 28 1.45 -1.93 -9.34
C LEU A 28 1.85 -2.78 -8.12
N PHE A 29 1.68 -2.24 -6.91
CA PHE A 29 1.95 -2.98 -5.67
C PHE A 29 1.03 -4.20 -5.54
N ARG A 30 -0.27 -4.03 -5.79
CA ARG A 30 -1.25 -5.12 -5.77
C ARG A 30 -0.95 -6.20 -6.80
N GLU A 31 -0.59 -5.81 -8.03
CA GLU A 31 -0.23 -6.73 -9.11
C GLU A 31 1.03 -7.53 -8.77
N ARG A 32 2.08 -6.85 -8.31
CA ARG A 32 3.39 -7.47 -8.00
C ARG A 32 3.38 -8.32 -6.73
N ALA A 33 2.44 -8.09 -5.81
CA ALA A 33 2.34 -8.89 -4.59
C ALA A 33 2.08 -10.37 -4.88
N GLY A 34 1.43 -10.70 -6.00
CA GLY A 34 1.13 -12.07 -6.40
C GLY A 34 0.17 -12.82 -5.46
N VAL A 35 -0.42 -12.11 -4.49
CA VAL A 35 -1.39 -12.64 -3.53
C VAL A 35 -2.55 -11.65 -3.34
N PRO A 36 -3.75 -12.12 -2.97
CA PRO A 36 -4.85 -11.23 -2.64
C PRO A 36 -4.51 -10.33 -1.45
N LEU A 37 -4.45 -9.02 -1.71
CA LEU A 37 -4.23 -7.97 -0.71
C LEU A 37 -5.46 -7.06 -0.61
N THR A 38 -5.81 -6.66 0.61
CA THR A 38 -6.66 -5.49 0.84
C THR A 38 -5.78 -4.31 1.16
N LEU A 39 -5.85 -3.27 0.33
CA LEU A 39 -5.09 -2.03 0.51
C LEU A 39 -5.99 -0.92 1.05
N ARG A 40 -5.48 -0.17 2.02
CA ARG A 40 -6.05 1.11 2.47
C ARG A 40 -4.93 2.13 2.46
N ALA A 41 -5.19 3.29 1.90
CA ALA A 41 -4.22 4.38 1.88
C ALA A 41 -4.90 5.65 2.37
N LYS A 42 -4.21 6.39 3.24
CA LYS A 42 -4.69 7.67 3.76
C LYS A 42 -3.52 8.56 4.09
N GLN A 43 -3.65 9.85 3.76
CA GLN A 43 -2.79 10.88 4.30
C GLN A 43 -3.20 11.15 5.75
N LEU A 44 -2.39 10.72 6.71
CA LEU A 44 -2.65 10.91 8.14
C LEU A 44 -2.30 12.33 8.58
N TYR A 45 -2.70 12.69 9.80
CA TYR A 45 -2.50 14.04 10.33
C TYR A 45 -1.03 14.51 10.32
N HIS A 46 -0.09 13.59 10.55
CA HIS A 46 1.34 13.89 10.55
C HIS A 46 2.01 13.73 9.18
N ASP A 47 1.28 13.25 8.16
CA ASP A 47 1.83 13.02 6.83
C ASP A 47 1.93 14.35 6.07
N ARG A 48 3.15 14.69 5.62
CA ARG A 48 3.39 15.86 4.75
C ARG A 48 3.23 15.48 3.29
N GLU A 49 4.34 15.34 2.54
CA GLU A 49 4.33 14.92 1.15
C GLU A 49 4.39 13.39 1.03
N GLU A 50 3.52 12.71 1.77
CA GLU A 50 3.41 11.27 1.80
C GLU A 50 2.02 10.81 2.19
N ILE A 51 1.76 9.53 2.04
CA ILE A 51 0.56 8.86 2.58
C ILE A 51 0.99 7.62 3.34
N THR A 52 0.18 7.22 4.30
CA THR A 52 0.31 5.96 5.00
C THR A 52 -0.54 4.88 4.31
N VAL A 53 0.09 3.76 3.97
CA VAL A 53 -0.54 2.61 3.32
C VAL A 53 -0.56 1.43 4.27
N LEU A 54 -1.74 0.85 4.47
CA LEU A 54 -1.96 -0.42 5.14
C LEU A 54 -2.26 -1.50 4.09
N ALA A 55 -1.46 -2.56 4.10
CA ALA A 55 -1.69 -3.75 3.29
C ALA A 55 -1.98 -4.95 4.17
N LEU A 56 -3.15 -5.55 3.98
CA LEU A 56 -3.59 -6.75 4.68
C LEU A 56 -3.55 -7.92 3.70
N GLY A 57 -2.65 -8.87 3.93
CA GLY A 57 -2.64 -10.12 3.20
C GLY A 57 -3.73 -11.05 3.72
N LYS A 58 -4.51 -11.69 2.83
CA LYS A 58 -5.25 -12.88 3.25
C LYS A 58 -4.22 -13.94 3.62
N ALA A 59 -4.17 -14.33 4.89
CA ALA A 59 -3.47 -15.55 5.27
C ALA A 59 -4.02 -16.69 4.40
N ALA A 60 -3.13 -17.43 3.75
CA ALA A 60 -3.54 -18.70 3.15
C ALA A 60 -4.17 -19.54 4.28
N PRO A 61 -5.37 -20.11 4.09
CA PRO A 61 -5.95 -21.00 5.08
C PRO A 61 -4.97 -22.17 5.30
N GLY A 62 -4.40 -22.30 6.51
CA GLY A 62 -3.55 -23.43 6.88
C GLY A 62 -2.08 -23.15 7.21
N ARG A 63 -1.75 -21.99 7.79
CA ARG A 63 -0.48 -21.82 8.54
C ARG A 63 -0.73 -21.71 10.03
#